data_AF-A0A7W7LD92-F1
#
_entry.id   AF-A0A7W7LD92-F1
#
_cell.length_a   1.000
_cell.length_b   1.000
_cell.length_c   1.000
_cell.angle_alpha   90.00
_cell.angle_beta   90.00
_cell.angle_gamma   90.00
#
_symmetry.space_group_name_H-M   'P 1'
#
loop_
_entity.id
_entity.type
_entity.pdbx_description
1 polymer ?
#
loop_
_entity_poly.entity_id
_entity_poly.type
_entity_poly.pdbx_seq_one_letter_code
_entity_poly.pdbx_strand_id
1 'polypeptide(L)'
;MTTQSARVSQHITAATAQACKTAAWDCQSHVFMGSPETVIENLAGLPDELVGRRVYMLLIQGDSHAEARIFERFNLEDTEGTVSSWAEDDMHGLVSQITEVLVANRGVHCPGEQVKATLESKREIHVGAPAPAPKSTAEAFTPLVQDFKHDKFVRATVMVLC
;
A
#
# COMPACT_ATOMS: atom_id res chain seq x y z
N MET A 1 -5.95 -27.27 11.18
CA MET A 1 -4.51 -26.95 11.25
C MET A 1 -4.40 -25.43 11.17
N THR A 2 -4.16 -24.79 12.29
CA THR A 2 -4.10 -23.34 12.45
C THR A 2 -2.72 -22.86 12.00
N THR A 3 -2.64 -22.20 10.84
CA THR A 3 -1.42 -21.54 10.39
C THR A 3 -1.25 -20.27 11.21
N GLN A 4 -0.54 -20.38 12.32
CA GLN A 4 -0.13 -19.24 13.13
C GLN A 4 0.88 -18.44 12.30
N SER A 5 0.41 -17.38 11.63
CA SER A 5 1.26 -16.45 10.91
C SER A 5 2.24 -15.85 11.92
N ALA A 6 3.50 -16.25 11.83
CA ALA A 6 4.57 -15.73 12.65
C ALA A 6 4.77 -14.26 12.27
N ARG A 7 4.14 -13.35 13.03
CA ARG A 7 4.53 -11.94 13.05
C ARG A 7 5.96 -11.90 13.58
N VAL A 8 6.93 -11.87 12.67
CA VAL A 8 8.28 -11.49 13.03
C VAL A 8 8.18 -10.05 13.52
N SER A 9 8.25 -9.84 14.84
CA SER A 9 8.39 -8.51 15.42
C SER A 9 9.79 -8.00 15.06
N GLN A 10 9.94 -7.46 13.85
CA GLN A 10 11.19 -6.84 13.44
C GLN A 10 11.23 -5.42 14.01
N HIS A 11 12.32 -5.13 14.72
CA HIS A 11 12.52 -3.84 15.36
C HIS A 11 12.77 -2.74 14.32
N ILE A 12 11.99 -1.67 14.39
CA ILE A 12 12.23 -0.45 13.62
C ILE A 12 13.36 0.33 14.30
N THR A 13 14.36 0.75 13.52
CA THR A 13 15.47 1.59 13.98
C THR A 13 15.00 3.00 14.35
N ALA A 14 15.74 3.68 15.25
CA ALA A 14 15.44 5.07 15.62
C ALA A 14 15.48 6.02 14.40
N ALA A 15 16.38 5.78 13.45
CA ALA A 15 16.47 6.53 12.20
C ALA A 15 15.21 6.37 11.35
N THR A 16 14.75 5.12 11.14
CA THR A 16 13.50 4.85 10.42
C THR A 16 12.29 5.47 11.14
N ALA A 17 12.23 5.36 12.47
CA ALA A 17 11.16 5.97 13.25
C ALA A 17 11.13 7.51 13.10
N GLN A 18 12.30 8.15 13.06
CA GLN A 18 12.40 9.60 12.83
C GLN A 18 12.02 9.97 11.40
N ALA A 19 12.44 9.20 10.40
CA ALA A 19 12.05 9.40 9.01
C ALA A 19 10.52 9.27 8.82
N CYS A 20 9.89 8.27 9.47
CA CYS A 20 8.43 8.11 9.45
C CYS A 20 7.70 9.30 10.07
N LYS A 21 8.24 9.91 11.14
CA LYS A 21 7.66 11.13 11.72
C LYS A 21 7.73 12.31 10.77
N THR A 22 8.85 12.47 10.05
CA THR A 22 8.98 13.52 9.04
C THR A 22 8.01 13.27 7.88
N ALA A 23 7.95 12.03 7.38
CA ALA A 23 7.07 11.62 6.30
C ALA A 23 5.58 11.72 6.66
N ALA A 24 5.23 11.73 7.95
CA ALA A 24 3.85 11.84 8.41
C ALA A 24 3.15 13.15 7.98
N TRP A 25 3.93 14.15 7.57
CA TRP A 25 3.45 15.44 7.04
C TRP A 25 3.41 15.49 5.51
N ASP A 26 3.81 14.41 4.84
CA ASP A 26 3.96 14.30 3.38
C ASP A 26 3.29 13.01 2.88
N CYS A 27 2.09 12.73 3.38
CA CYS A 27 1.26 11.66 2.82
C CYS A 27 0.72 12.09 1.46
N GLN A 28 0.81 11.21 0.47
CA GLN A 28 0.39 11.51 -0.90
C GLN A 28 -0.61 10.46 -1.38
N SER A 29 -1.56 10.89 -2.22
CA SER A 29 -2.51 10.00 -2.89
C SER A 29 -2.56 10.32 -4.36
N HIS A 30 -2.34 9.31 -5.20
CA HIS A 30 -2.40 9.40 -6.66
C HIS A 30 -3.53 8.51 -7.16
N VAL A 31 -4.41 9.04 -8.00
CA VAL A 31 -5.57 8.31 -8.51
C VAL A 31 -5.57 8.31 -10.03
N PHE A 32 -5.65 7.13 -10.61
CA PHE A 32 -5.71 6.92 -12.06
C PHE A 32 -6.95 6.11 -12.42
N MET A 33 -7.57 6.46 -13.54
CA MET A 33 -8.81 5.85 -14.00
C MET A 33 -8.78 5.74 -15.53
N GLY A 34 -9.16 4.58 -16.07
CA GLY A 34 -9.15 4.36 -17.52
C GLY A 34 -9.16 2.88 -17.87
N SER A 35 -8.71 2.54 -19.09
CA SER A 35 -8.45 1.14 -19.42
C SER A 35 -7.28 0.59 -18.59
N PRO A 36 -7.17 -0.73 -18.39
CA PRO A 36 -6.04 -1.34 -17.68
C PRO A 36 -4.69 -0.87 -18.23
N GLU A 37 -4.54 -0.77 -19.55
CA GLU A 37 -3.30 -0.33 -20.21
C GLU A 37 -2.95 1.12 -19.86
N THR A 38 -3.93 2.04 -19.95
CA THR A 38 -3.72 3.44 -19.57
C THR A 38 -3.38 3.58 -18.10
N VAL A 39 -4.01 2.80 -17.22
CA VAL A 39 -3.71 2.82 -15.79
C VAL A 39 -2.28 2.33 -15.53
N ILE A 40 -1.84 1.26 -16.21
CA ILE A 40 -0.46 0.75 -16.12
C ILE A 40 0.55 1.81 -16.55
N GLU A 41 0.34 2.48 -17.69
CA GLU A 41 1.23 3.53 -18.18
C GLU A 41 1.37 4.67 -17.17
N ASN A 42 0.27 5.10 -16.57
CA ASN A 42 0.28 6.17 -15.56
C ASN A 42 0.98 5.73 -14.26
N LEU A 43 0.73 4.50 -13.79
CA LEU A 43 1.38 3.97 -12.59
C LEU A 43 2.89 3.81 -12.79
N ALA A 44 3.32 3.37 -13.96
CA ALA A 44 4.74 3.26 -14.31
C ALA A 44 5.42 4.64 -14.49
N GLY A 45 4.65 5.69 -14.76
CA GLY A 45 5.12 7.07 -14.83
C GLY A 45 5.27 7.76 -13.48
N LEU A 46 4.86 7.12 -12.38
CA LEU A 46 5.06 7.67 -11.04
C LEU A 46 6.55 7.64 -10.64
N PRO A 47 7.03 8.63 -9.84
CA PRO A 47 8.40 8.63 -9.34
C PRO A 47 8.76 7.36 -8.54
N ASP A 48 9.90 6.75 -8.83
CA ASP A 48 10.37 5.54 -8.13
C ASP A 48 10.63 5.75 -6.63
N GLU A 49 10.88 7.00 -6.21
CA GLU A 49 11.01 7.35 -4.79
C GLU A 49 9.76 7.01 -3.96
N LEU A 50 8.58 6.88 -4.59
CA LEU A 50 7.36 6.50 -3.89
C LEU A 50 7.41 5.07 -3.34
N VAL A 51 8.06 4.13 -4.04
CA VAL A 51 8.25 2.75 -3.57
C VAL A 51 9.47 2.57 -2.66
N GLY A 52 10.26 3.64 -2.49
CA GLY A 52 11.30 3.77 -1.47
C GLY A 52 10.75 4.09 -0.07
N ARG A 53 9.46 4.41 0.03
CA ARG A 53 8.78 4.67 1.30
C ARG A 53 8.61 3.35 2.06
N ARG A 54 8.63 3.45 3.39
CA ARG A 54 8.51 2.29 4.27
C ARG A 54 7.15 1.62 4.13
N VAL A 55 6.08 2.42 4.09
CA VAL A 55 4.71 1.91 3.93
C VAL A 55 3.98 2.68 2.84
N TYR A 56 3.47 1.94 1.87
CA TYR A 56 2.63 2.45 0.78
C TYR A 56 1.59 1.41 0.38
N MET A 57 0.55 1.86 -0.32
CA MET A 57 -0.59 1.03 -0.69
C MET A 57 -0.92 1.18 -2.18
N LEU A 58 -1.43 0.10 -2.77
CA LEU A 58 -2.13 0.13 -4.04
C LEU A 58 -3.54 -0.44 -3.83
N LEU A 59 -4.52 0.32 -4.25
CA LEU A 59 -5.92 -0.07 -4.24
C LEU A 59 -6.42 -0.11 -5.68
N ILE A 60 -6.95 -1.24 -6.14
CA ILE A 60 -7.43 -1.42 -7.51
C ILE A 60 -8.90 -1.82 -7.48
N GLN A 61 -9.72 -1.14 -8.26
CA GLN A 61 -11.13 -1.47 -8.46
C GLN A 61 -11.40 -1.56 -9.94
N GLY A 62 -11.88 -2.72 -10.38
CA GLY A 62 -12.39 -2.93 -11.73
C GLY A 62 -13.85 -3.38 -11.72
N ASP A 63 -14.34 -3.79 -12.89
CA ASP A 63 -15.70 -4.30 -13.08
C ASP A 63 -15.88 -5.70 -12.45
N SER A 64 -14.81 -6.50 -12.44
CA SER A 64 -14.88 -7.90 -12.02
C SER A 64 -14.69 -8.09 -10.51
N HIS A 65 -13.83 -7.28 -9.90
CA HIS A 65 -13.49 -7.34 -8.48
C HIS A 65 -12.78 -6.06 -8.03
N ALA A 66 -12.47 -5.97 -6.74
CA ALA A 66 -11.56 -4.98 -6.21
C ALA A 66 -10.63 -5.59 -5.15
N GLU A 67 -9.42 -5.06 -5.07
CA GLU A 67 -8.39 -5.55 -4.17
C GLU A 67 -7.54 -4.40 -3.62
N ALA A 68 -6.98 -4.63 -2.45
CA ALA A 68 -6.05 -3.71 -1.84
C ALA A 68 -4.78 -4.44 -1.42
N ARG A 69 -3.65 -3.76 -1.57
CA ARG A 69 -2.34 -4.22 -1.13
C ARG A 69 -1.63 -3.16 -0.30
N ILE A 70 -0.98 -3.59 0.77
CA ILE A 70 -0.05 -2.79 1.58
C ILE A 70 1.33 -3.38 1.41
N PHE A 71 2.28 -2.54 1.03
CA PHE A 71 3.69 -2.85 0.97
C PHE A 71 4.37 -2.26 2.20
N GLU A 72 5.17 -3.07 2.87
CA GLU A 72 5.88 -2.66 4.07
C GLU A 72 7.33 -3.13 4.06
N ARG A 73 8.25 -2.21 4.32
CA ARG A 73 9.61 -2.51 4.79
C ARG A 73 9.68 -2.30 6.30
N PHE A 74 10.52 -3.04 7.00
CA PHE A 74 10.67 -2.81 8.45
C PHE A 74 11.59 -1.61 8.72
N ASN A 75 12.66 -1.48 7.94
CA ASN A 75 13.55 -0.34 7.88
C ASN A 75 13.72 0.16 6.44
N LEU A 76 14.04 1.45 6.26
CA LEU A 76 14.19 2.06 4.93
C LEU A 76 15.33 1.43 4.10
N GLU A 77 16.36 0.93 4.78
CA GLU A 77 17.53 0.30 4.17
C GLU A 77 17.26 -1.16 3.78
N ASP A 78 16.12 -1.74 4.19
CA ASP A 78 15.83 -3.15 3.94
C ASP A 78 15.62 -3.38 2.44
N THR A 79 16.26 -4.44 1.94
CA THR A 79 16.13 -4.91 0.55
C THR A 79 14.92 -5.82 0.37
N GLU A 80 14.28 -6.23 1.46
CA GLU A 80 13.09 -7.07 1.49
C GLU A 80 11.96 -6.36 2.22
N GLY A 81 10.73 -6.74 1.88
CA GLY A 81 9.52 -6.26 2.53
C GLY A 81 8.43 -7.32 2.51
N THR A 82 7.32 -7.02 3.15
CA THR A 82 6.11 -7.84 3.07
C THR A 82 5.06 -7.15 2.22
N VAL A 83 4.23 -7.95 1.57
CA VAL A 83 3.03 -7.49 0.88
C VAL A 83 1.84 -8.14 1.55
N SER A 84 0.94 -7.31 2.05
CA SER A 84 -0.33 -7.74 2.62
C SER A 84 -1.43 -7.46 1.61
N SER A 85 -2.31 -8.43 1.32
CA SER A 85 -3.36 -8.28 0.33
C SER A 85 -4.70 -8.85 0.78
N TRP A 86 -5.79 -8.25 0.32
CA TRP A 86 -7.16 -8.75 0.52
C TRP A 86 -8.07 -8.28 -0.61
N ALA A 87 -9.14 -9.04 -0.85
CA ALA A 87 -10.26 -8.60 -1.68
C ALA A 87 -11.10 -7.57 -0.91
N GLU A 88 -11.60 -6.55 -1.58
CA GLU A 88 -12.39 -5.49 -0.96
C GLU A 88 -13.72 -5.32 -1.69
N ASP A 89 -14.81 -5.27 -0.93
CA ASP A 89 -16.16 -5.11 -1.49
C ASP A 89 -16.58 -3.63 -1.54
N ASP A 90 -16.06 -2.78 -0.64
CA ASP A 90 -16.33 -1.35 -0.59
C ASP A 90 -15.04 -0.52 -0.65
N MET A 91 -14.53 -0.37 -1.88
CA MET A 91 -13.32 0.40 -2.14
C MET A 91 -13.47 1.89 -1.77
N HIS A 92 -14.66 2.47 -1.95
CA HIS A 92 -14.92 3.87 -1.62
C HIS A 92 -14.87 4.09 -0.10
N GLY A 93 -15.53 3.21 0.67
CA GLY A 93 -15.50 3.21 2.12
C GLY A 93 -14.08 3.02 2.65
N LEU A 94 -13.30 2.11 2.05
CA LEU A 94 -11.89 1.90 2.42
C LEU A 94 -11.05 3.16 2.22
N VAL A 95 -11.12 3.80 1.04
CA VAL A 95 -10.39 5.05 0.76
C VAL A 95 -10.77 6.16 1.73
N SER A 96 -12.07 6.30 2.00
CA SER A 96 -12.60 7.30 2.94
C SER A 96 -12.06 7.05 4.35
N GLN A 97 -12.14 5.80 4.82
CA GLN A 97 -11.63 5.38 6.13
C GLN A 97 -10.13 5.68 6.28
N ILE A 98 -9.31 5.36 5.27
CA ILE A 98 -7.87 5.61 5.32
C ILE A 98 -7.62 7.12 5.40
N THR A 99 -8.31 7.91 4.56
CA THR A 99 -8.15 9.36 4.53
C THR A 99 -8.54 10.00 5.86
N GLU A 100 -9.62 9.54 6.50
CA GLU A 100 -10.03 9.98 7.83
C GLU A 100 -8.95 9.71 8.88
N VAL A 101 -8.34 8.51 8.86
CA VAL A 101 -7.22 8.16 9.76
C VAL A 101 -6.04 9.10 9.53
N LEU A 102 -5.66 9.37 8.28
CA LEU A 102 -4.55 10.25 7.95
C LEU A 102 -4.79 11.70 8.40
N VAL A 103 -5.99 12.22 8.15
CA VAL A 103 -6.40 13.57 8.57
C VAL A 103 -6.48 13.69 10.09
N ALA A 104 -7.00 12.67 10.78
CA ALA A 104 -7.06 12.64 12.24
C ALA A 104 -5.67 12.53 12.87
N ASN A 105 -4.74 11.82 12.23
CA ASN A 105 -3.36 11.66 12.70
C ASN A 105 -2.58 13.00 12.72
N ARG A 106 -2.85 13.93 11.80
CA ARG A 106 -2.21 15.27 11.73
C ARG A 106 -0.69 15.25 11.88
N GLY A 107 -0.03 14.24 11.28
CA GLY A 107 1.42 14.07 11.36
C GLY A 107 1.98 13.73 12.74
N VAL A 108 1.15 13.38 13.73
CA VAL A 108 1.58 13.08 15.11
C VAL A 108 2.22 11.71 15.23
N HIS A 109 1.60 10.69 14.63
CA HIS A 109 2.09 9.31 14.61
C HIS A 109 2.49 8.88 13.20
N CYS A 110 3.18 7.73 13.10
CA CYS A 110 3.51 7.10 11.82
C CYS A 110 2.20 6.72 11.08
N PRO A 111 1.88 7.33 9.93
CA PRO A 111 0.60 7.08 9.26
C PRO A 111 0.46 5.64 8.77
N GLY A 112 1.56 5.03 8.30
CA GLY A 112 1.58 3.61 7.89
C GLY A 112 1.13 2.69 9.02
N GLU A 113 1.60 2.91 10.25
CA GLU A 113 1.20 2.12 11.42
C GLU A 113 -0.27 2.36 11.80
N GLN A 114 -0.73 3.61 11.77
CA GLN A 114 -2.12 3.94 12.10
C GLN A 114 -3.09 3.31 11.10
N VAL A 115 -2.76 3.36 9.81
CA VAL A 115 -3.57 2.75 8.75
C VAL A 115 -3.56 1.22 8.90
N LYS A 116 -2.39 0.59 9.04
CA LYS A 116 -2.30 -0.87 9.25
C LYS A 116 -3.10 -1.33 10.47
N ALA A 117 -2.92 -0.70 11.62
CA ALA A 117 -3.66 -1.05 12.84
C ALA A 117 -5.18 -0.93 12.63
N THR A 118 -5.62 0.11 11.93
CA THR A 118 -7.04 0.31 11.59
C THR A 118 -7.56 -0.81 10.69
N LEU A 119 -6.79 -1.21 9.68
CA LEU A 119 -7.20 -2.24 8.72
C LEU A 119 -7.22 -3.63 9.35
N GLU A 120 -6.18 -3.99 10.10
CA GLU A 120 -6.06 -5.28 10.80
C GLU A 120 -7.17 -5.48 11.84
N SER A 121 -7.70 -4.40 12.43
CA SER A 121 -8.81 -4.50 13.38
C SER A 121 -10.16 -4.86 12.75
N LYS A 122 -10.29 -4.70 11.42
CA LYS A 122 -11.57 -4.84 10.70
C LYS A 122 -11.56 -5.89 9.60
N ARG A 123 -10.39 -6.43 9.23
CA ARG A 123 -10.23 -7.28 8.05
C ARG A 123 -9.31 -8.46 8.33
N GLU A 124 -9.62 -9.59 7.71
CA GLU A 124 -8.68 -10.71 7.62
C GLU A 124 -7.69 -10.41 6.50
N ILE A 125 -6.46 -10.07 6.87
CA ILE A 125 -5.41 -9.67 5.93
C ILE A 125 -4.45 -10.84 5.73
N HIS A 126 -4.24 -11.24 4.48
CA HIS A 126 -3.20 -12.20 4.14
C HIS A 126 -1.86 -11.48 4.01
N VAL A 127 -0.90 -11.83 4.88
CA VAL A 127 0.47 -11.30 4.82
C VAL A 127 1.34 -12.31 4.09
N GLY A 128 1.88 -11.92 2.95
CA GLY A 128 2.84 -12.72 2.20
C GLY A 128 4.16 -12.88 2.94
N ALA A 129 4.93 -13.91 2.59
CA ALA A 129 6.30 -14.06 3.06
C ALA A 129 7.16 -12.86 2.61
N PRO A 130 8.22 -12.51 3.36
CA PRO A 130 9.18 -11.50 2.92
C PRO A 130 9.71 -11.81 1.52
N ALA A 131 9.76 -10.78 0.68
CA ALA A 131 10.22 -10.85 -0.70
C ALA A 131 11.03 -9.58 -1.03
N PRO A 132 11.86 -9.59 -2.09
CA PRO A 132 12.58 -8.40 -2.52
C PRO A 132 11.65 -7.20 -2.67
N ALA A 133 12.01 -6.08 -2.06
CA ALA A 133 11.24 -4.86 -2.16
C ALA A 133 11.34 -4.29 -3.59
N PRO A 134 10.23 -3.85 -4.21
CA PRO A 134 10.26 -3.29 -5.55
C PRO A 134 11.22 -2.11 -5.65
N LYS A 135 11.92 -2.01 -6.79
CA LYS A 135 12.89 -0.94 -7.07
C LYS A 135 12.28 0.20 -7.89
N SER A 136 11.11 -0.03 -8.49
CA SER A 136 10.37 0.97 -9.27
C SER A 136 8.87 0.85 -9.06
N THR A 137 8.15 1.92 -9.40
CA THR A 137 6.67 1.92 -9.40
C THR A 137 6.12 0.94 -10.43
N ALA A 138 6.79 0.82 -11.58
CA ALA A 138 6.45 -0.16 -12.61
C ALA A 138 6.55 -1.60 -12.08
N GLU A 139 7.62 -1.95 -11.37
CA GLU A 139 7.81 -3.26 -10.74
C GLU A 139 6.76 -3.53 -9.65
N ALA A 140 6.45 -2.51 -8.83
CA ALA A 140 5.50 -2.65 -7.74
C ALA A 140 4.05 -2.81 -8.20
N PHE A 141 3.63 -2.10 -9.24
CA PHE A 141 2.21 -1.90 -9.54
C PHE A 141 1.74 -2.53 -10.85
N THR A 142 2.59 -2.63 -11.87
CA THR A 142 2.18 -3.13 -13.19
C THR A 142 1.63 -4.56 -13.14
N PRO A 143 2.30 -5.54 -12.50
CA PRO A 143 1.82 -6.91 -12.46
C PRO A 143 0.43 -7.03 -11.81
N LEU A 144 0.10 -6.10 -10.93
CA LEU A 144 -1.13 -6.10 -10.16
C LEU A 144 -2.33 -5.64 -10.99
N VAL A 145 -2.13 -4.63 -11.83
CA VAL A 145 -3.20 -4.17 -12.75
C VAL A 145 -3.40 -5.14 -13.92
N GLN A 146 -2.41 -5.98 -14.24
CA GLN A 146 -2.56 -7.02 -15.27
C GLN A 146 -3.63 -8.07 -14.93
N ASP A 147 -3.93 -8.26 -13.64
CA ASP A 147 -5.03 -9.13 -13.21
C ASP A 147 -6.41 -8.58 -13.62
N PHE A 148 -6.47 -7.29 -13.98
CA PHE A 148 -7.66 -6.58 -14.44
C PHE A 148 -7.71 -6.38 -15.97
N LYS A 149 -6.81 -7.01 -16.75
CA LYS A 149 -6.69 -6.81 -18.21
C LYS A 149 -7.97 -7.09 -19.02
N HIS A 150 -8.95 -7.78 -18.42
CA HIS A 150 -10.23 -8.09 -19.06
C HIS A 150 -11.35 -7.11 -18.67
N ASP A 151 -11.10 -6.23 -17.71
CA ASP A 151 -12.05 -5.21 -17.28
C ASP A 151 -12.01 -4.03 -18.26
N LYS A 152 -13.16 -3.39 -18.46
CA LYS A 152 -13.26 -2.26 -19.41
C LYS A 152 -12.76 -0.97 -18.80
N PHE A 153 -12.86 -0.87 -17.47
CA PHE A 153 -12.50 0.31 -16.71
C PHE A 153 -11.91 -0.10 -15.37
N VAL A 154 -10.80 0.53 -15.01
CA VAL A 154 -10.09 0.30 -13.74
C VAL A 154 -9.82 1.65 -13.09
N ARG A 155 -10.00 1.69 -11.77
CA ARG A 155 -9.52 2.75 -10.90
C ARG A 155 -8.39 2.21 -10.05
N ALA A 156 -7.22 2.84 -10.12
CA ALA A 156 -6.10 2.58 -9.21
C ALA A 156 -5.86 3.78 -8.31
N THR A 157 -5.69 3.54 -7.01
CA THR A 157 -5.30 4.56 -6.03
C THR A 157 -4.01 4.12 -5.36
N VAL A 158 -2.94 4.91 -5.49
CA VAL A 158 -1.69 4.73 -4.76
C VAL A 158 -1.69 5.67 -3.57
N MET A 159 -1.51 5.15 -2.37
CA MET A 159 -1.36 5.96 -1.15
C MET A 159 0.01 5.75 -0.55
N VAL A 160 0.75 6.83 -0.33
CA VAL A 160 2.11 6.82 0.21
C VAL A 160 2.05 7.37 1.62
N LEU A 161 2.45 6.55 2.61
CA LEU A 161 2.10 6.79 4.02
C LEU A 161 3.29 7.26 4.86
N CYS A 162 4.42 6.56 4.80
CA CYS A 162 5.65 6.94 5.52
C CYS A 162 6.91 6.42 4.86
#